data_AF-A0A7Y5SLJ3-F1
#
_entry.id   AF-A0A7Y5SLJ3-F1
#
_cell.length_a   1.000
_cell.length_b   1.000
_cell.length_c   1.000
_cell.angle_alpha   90.00
_cell.angle_beta   90.00
_cell.angle_gamma   90.00
#
_symmetry.space_group_name_H-M   'P 1'
#
loop_
_entity.id
_entity.type
_entity.pdbx_description
1 polymer ?
#
loop_
_entity_poly.entity_id
_entity_poly.type
_entity_poly.pdbx_seq_one_letter_code
_entity_poly.pdbx_strand_id
1 'polypeptide(L)'
;MTLWKPVRLRWCSQADVLTAFQIVGREIRNKCRRFDGEGLSQADASELAGRIREQRELVRQLIDSRDGRRVRHLLKLNRKLRRRLLELAEKNGLEGTVLRSK
;
A
#
# COMPACT_ATOMS: atom_id res chain seq x y z
N MET A 1 -11.00 -26.97 2.10
CA MET A 1 -9.93 -26.61 1.14
C MET A 1 -10.44 -25.47 0.27
N THR A 2 -10.18 -24.22 0.64
CA THR A 2 -10.57 -23.06 -0.16
C THR A 2 -9.54 -22.86 -1.26
N LEU A 3 -9.95 -23.19 -2.48
CA LEU A 3 -9.26 -22.84 -3.72
C LEU A 3 -9.15 -21.32 -3.81
N TRP A 4 -7.99 -20.76 -3.47
CA TRP A 4 -7.63 -19.39 -3.84
C TRP A 4 -7.40 -19.36 -5.35
N LYS A 5 -8.48 -19.19 -6.10
CA LYS A 5 -8.39 -18.83 -7.51
C LYS A 5 -7.94 -17.36 -7.57
N PRO A 6 -6.86 -17.02 -8.31
CA PRO A 6 -6.56 -15.64 -8.58
C PRO A 6 -7.75 -15.08 -9.36
N VAL A 7 -8.47 -14.14 -8.76
CA VAL A 7 -9.52 -13.37 -9.44
C VAL A 7 -8.81 -12.65 -10.57
N ARG A 8 -8.89 -13.19 -11.80
CA ARG A 8 -8.50 -12.47 -13.00
C ARG A 8 -9.53 -11.35 -13.18
N LEU A 9 -9.29 -10.22 -12.52
CA LEU A 9 -10.03 -8.97 -12.73
C LEU A 9 -9.76 -8.51 -14.16
N ARG A 10 -10.51 -9.06 -15.11
CA ARG A 10 -10.44 -8.76 -16.55
C ARG A 10 -11.08 -7.40 -16.91
N TRP A 11 -11.27 -6.51 -15.92
CA TRP A 11 -12.13 -5.32 -16.02
C TRP A 11 -11.54 -4.04 -15.40
N CYS A 12 -10.26 -4.01 -15.03
CA CYS A 12 -9.59 -2.75 -14.70
C CYS A 12 -8.63 -2.38 -15.83
N SER A 13 -8.91 -1.26 -16.50
CA SER A 13 -7.96 -0.68 -17.43
C SER A 13 -6.69 -0.26 -16.68
N GLN A 14 -5.58 -0.11 -17.38
CA GLN A 14 -4.36 0.45 -16.78
C GLN A 14 -4.64 1.79 -16.10
N ALA A 15 -5.54 2.61 -16.67
CA ALA A 15 -5.97 3.88 -16.10
C ALA A 15 -6.68 3.69 -14.75
N ASP A 16 -7.56 2.71 -14.61
CA ASP A 16 -8.26 2.42 -13.35
C ASP A 16 -7.29 2.02 -12.24
N VAL A 17 -6.32 1.16 -12.56
CA VAL A 17 -5.28 0.74 -11.60
C VAL A 17 -4.45 1.93 -11.13
N LEU A 18 -4.14 2.87 -12.02
CA LEU A 18 -3.39 4.07 -11.69
C LEU A 18 -4.20 5.04 -10.85
N THR A 19 -5.48 5.23 -11.18
CA THR A 19 -6.42 6.05 -10.40
C THR A 19 -6.56 5.48 -9.00
N ALA A 20 -6.77 4.17 -8.87
CA ALA A 20 -6.81 3.48 -7.59
C ALA A 20 -5.49 3.66 -6.81
N PHE A 21 -4.34 3.51 -7.47
CA PHE A 21 -3.04 3.74 -6.86
C PHE A 21 -2.89 5.17 -6.32
N GLN A 22 -3.32 6.18 -7.09
CA GLN A 22 -3.27 7.58 -6.67
C GLN A 22 -4.20 7.88 -5.49
N ILE A 23 -5.44 7.37 -5.52
CA ILE A 23 -6.43 7.55 -4.44
C ILE A 23 -5.89 6.95 -3.14
N VAL A 24 -5.51 5.66 -3.16
CA VAL A 24 -4.98 4.98 -1.98
C VAL A 24 -3.70 5.66 -1.50
N GLY A 25 -2.86 6.14 -2.41
CA GLY A 25 -1.63 6.84 -2.07
C GLY A 25 -1.89 8.17 -1.37
N ARG A 26 -2.94 8.89 -1.79
CA ARG A 26 -3.38 10.13 -1.16
C ARG A 26 -3.97 9.86 0.22
N GLU A 27 -4.81 8.84 0.35
CA GLU A 27 -5.37 8.40 1.63
C GLU A 27 -4.28 8.08 2.64
N ILE A 28 -3.29 7.25 2.26
CA ILE A 28 -2.15 6.90 3.14
C ILE A 28 -1.38 8.16 3.56
N ARG A 29 -1.07 9.08 2.62
CA ARG A 29 -0.35 10.31 2.96
C ARG A 29 -1.13 11.21 3.92
N ASN A 30 -2.44 11.33 3.72
CA ASN A 30 -3.30 12.14 4.59
C ASN A 30 -3.38 11.52 5.98
N LYS A 31 -3.60 10.21 6.08
CA LYS A 31 -3.61 9.47 7.35
C LYS A 31 -2.27 9.58 8.07
N CYS A 32 -1.15 9.34 7.38
CA CYS A 32 0.19 9.52 7.94
C CYS A 32 0.43 10.95 8.48
N ARG A 33 -0.06 11.99 7.79
CA ARG A 33 0.05 13.38 8.27
C ARG A 33 -0.78 13.61 9.53
N ARG A 34 -1.99 13.05 9.57
CA ARG A 34 -2.89 13.15 10.73
C ARG A 34 -2.29 12.49 11.97
N PHE A 35 -1.78 11.25 11.80
CA PHE A 35 -1.16 10.49 12.89
C PHE A 35 0.16 11.06 13.39
N ASP A 36 0.83 11.91 12.61
CA ASP A 36 2.02 12.63 13.07
C ASP A 36 1.69 13.67 14.17
N GLY A 37 0.45 14.14 14.22
CA GLY A 37 -0.06 15.06 15.25
C GLY A 37 -0.94 14.40 16.32
N GLU A 38 -1.72 13.37 15.96
CA GLU A 38 -2.67 12.71 16.88
C GLU A 38 -2.08 11.47 17.58
N GLY A 39 -0.93 10.99 17.13
CA GLY A 39 -0.40 9.67 17.50
C GLY A 39 -0.92 8.56 16.60
N LEU A 40 -0.15 7.49 16.46
CA LEU A 40 -0.50 6.32 15.65
C LEU A 40 -0.80 5.15 16.58
N SER A 41 -2.01 4.58 16.49
CA SER A 41 -2.33 3.34 17.23
C SER A 41 -1.89 2.09 16.47
N GLN A 42 -1.82 0.96 17.19
CA GLN A 42 -1.56 -0.36 16.59
C GLN A 42 -2.57 -0.74 15.50
N ALA A 43 -3.86 -0.39 15.71
CA ALA A 43 -4.93 -0.67 14.77
C ALA A 43 -4.77 0.15 13.48
N ASP A 44 -4.50 1.46 13.63
CA ASP A 44 -4.26 2.37 12.49
C ASP A 44 -3.04 1.94 11.68
N ALA A 45 -1.97 1.56 12.36
CA ALA A 45 -0.76 1.10 11.72
C ALA A 45 -1.01 -0.20 10.92
N SER A 46 -1.82 -1.11 11.46
CA SER A 46 -2.21 -2.36 10.79
C SER A 46 -3.07 -2.11 9.56
N GLU A 47 -4.04 -1.19 9.66
CA GLU A 47 -4.88 -0.77 8.55
C GLU A 47 -4.03 -0.16 7.42
N LEU A 48 -3.15 0.79 7.75
CA LEU A 48 -2.26 1.41 6.78
C LEU A 48 -1.31 0.40 6.11
N ALA A 49 -0.81 -0.58 6.86
CA ALA A 49 0.00 -1.65 6.31
C ALA A 49 -0.79 -2.49 5.28
N GLY A 50 -2.05 -2.79 5.57
CA GLY A 50 -2.98 -3.45 4.64
C GLY A 50 -3.17 -2.65 3.35
N ARG A 51 -3.47 -1.35 3.45
CA ARG A 51 -3.63 -0.46 2.28
C ARG A 51 -2.38 -0.37 1.41
N ILE A 52 -1.20 -0.32 2.02
CA ILE A 52 0.08 -0.33 1.29
C ILE A 52 0.27 -1.66 0.56
N ARG A 53 -0.14 -2.78 1.15
CA ARG A 53 -0.11 -4.10 0.50
C ARG A 53 -1.07 -4.18 -0.68
N GLU A 54 -2.31 -3.69 -0.54
CA GLU A 54 -3.29 -3.59 -1.62
C GLU A 54 -2.71 -2.81 -2.82
N GLN A 55 -2.10 -1.65 -2.55
CA GLN A 55 -1.40 -0.88 -3.59
C GLN A 55 -0.30 -1.66 -4.30
N ARG A 56 0.50 -2.43 -3.55
CA ARG A 56 1.56 -3.25 -4.14
C ARG A 56 0.98 -4.31 -5.07
N GLU A 57 -0.16 -4.89 -4.70
CA GLU A 57 -0.85 -5.89 -5.51
C GLU A 57 -1.44 -5.28 -6.78
N LEU A 58 -2.02 -4.07 -6.69
CA LEU A 58 -2.43 -3.29 -7.86
C LEU A 58 -1.26 -3.05 -8.82
N VAL A 59 -0.07 -2.71 -8.30
CA VAL A 59 1.12 -2.53 -9.14
C VAL A 59 1.60 -3.85 -9.75
N ARG A 60 1.44 -4.98 -9.05
CA ARG A 60 1.77 -6.30 -9.62
C ARG A 60 0.87 -6.68 -10.79
N GLN A 61 -0.41 -6.31 -10.76
CA GLN A 61 -1.31 -6.53 -11.89
C GLN A 61 -0.86 -5.77 -13.16
N LEU A 62 -0.02 -4.74 -13.01
CA LEU A 62 0.59 -4.01 -14.12
C LEU A 62 1.89 -4.66 -14.64
N ILE A 63 2.45 -5.68 -13.99
CA ILE A 63 3.72 -6.31 -14.42
C ILE A 63 3.57 -7.00 -15.78
N ASP A 64 2.37 -7.46 -16.14
CA ASP A 64 2.08 -8.03 -17.46
C ASP A 64 2.01 -6.97 -18.57
N SER A 65 2.03 -5.67 -18.22
CA SER A 65 2.08 -4.58 -19.19
C SER A 65 3.50 -4.35 -19.71
N ARG A 66 3.64 -4.02 -21.00
CA ARG A 66 4.94 -3.72 -21.65
C ARG A 66 5.71 -2.52 -21.05
N ASP A 67 5.19 -1.85 -20.03
CA ASP A 67 5.77 -0.64 -19.42
C ASP A 67 6.45 -0.92 -18.07
N GLY A 68 7.56 -1.65 -18.10
CA GLY A 68 8.35 -1.96 -16.91
C GLY A 68 8.95 -0.73 -16.22
N ARG A 69 9.14 0.40 -16.91
CA ARG A 69 9.65 1.64 -16.30
C ARG A 69 8.62 2.22 -15.34
N ARG A 70 7.34 2.26 -15.75
CA ARG A 70 6.24 2.75 -14.92
C ARG A 70 5.99 1.86 -13.71
N VAL A 71 5.99 0.54 -13.89
CA VAL A 71 5.86 -0.41 -12.78
C VAL A 71 6.95 -0.20 -11.74
N ARG A 72 8.22 -0.07 -12.16
CA ARG A 72 9.34 0.22 -11.24
C ARG A 72 9.14 1.53 -10.48
N HIS A 73 8.64 2.57 -11.14
CA HIS A 73 8.35 3.85 -10.49
C HIS A 73 7.25 3.72 -9.42
N LEU A 74 6.16 3.03 -9.72
CA LEU A 74 5.06 2.81 -8.78
C LEU A 74 5.49 1.96 -7.57
N LEU A 75 6.29 0.91 -7.79
CA LEU A 75 6.90 0.13 -6.71
C LEU A 75 7.80 1.00 -5.82
N LYS A 76 8.56 1.93 -6.41
CA LYS A 76 9.39 2.88 -5.65
C LYS A 76 8.54 3.81 -4.78
N LEU A 77 7.41 4.30 -5.27
CA LEU A 77 6.47 5.11 -4.50
C LEU A 77 5.83 4.31 -3.36
N ASN A 78 5.37 3.09 -3.62
CA ASN A 78 4.82 2.21 -2.58
C ASN A 78 5.86 1.90 -1.49
N ARG A 79 7.12 1.65 -1.86
CA ARG A 79 8.22 1.46 -0.90
C ARG A 79 8.46 2.70 -0.03
N LYS A 80 8.35 3.91 -0.59
CA LYS A 80 8.44 5.15 0.20
C LYS A 80 7.32 5.27 1.23
N LEU A 81 6.09 4.91 0.86
CA LEU A 81 4.96 4.91 1.80
C LEU A 81 5.18 3.92 2.94
N ARG A 82 5.64 2.70 2.62
CA ARG A 82 5.98 1.69 3.64
C ARG A 82 7.05 2.18 4.60
N ARG A 83 8.10 2.83 4.09
CA ARG A 83 9.16 3.39 4.92
C ARG A 83 8.62 4.48 5.85
N ARG A 84 7.74 5.35 5.36
CA ARG A 84 7.13 6.39 6.20
C ARG A 84 6.22 5.82 7.30
N LEU A 85 5.49 4.75 7.01
CA LEU A 85 4.71 4.05 8.02
C LEU A 85 5.60 3.41 9.11
N LEU A 86 6.73 2.81 8.71
CA LEU A 86 7.74 2.29 9.63
C LEU A 86 8.26 3.38 10.58
N GLU A 87 8.67 4.52 10.02
CA GLU A 87 9.18 5.66 10.79
C GLU A 87 8.11 6.22 11.76
N LEU A 88 6.85 6.27 11.34
CA LEU A 88 5.74 6.68 12.22
C LEU A 88 5.46 5.65 13.32
N ALA A 89 5.48 4.35 13.01
CA ALA A 89 5.29 3.29 13.99
C ALA A 89 6.38 3.33 15.06
N GLU A 90 7.64 3.46 14.64
CA GLU A 90 8.80 3.59 15.53
C GLU A 90 8.69 4.83 16.43
N LYS A 91 8.33 6.00 15.86
CA LYS A 91 8.10 7.24 16.62
C LYS A 91 7.02 7.09 17.70
N ASN A 92 6.03 6.23 17.46
CA ASN A 92 4.93 5.97 18.39
C ASN A 92 5.18 4.73 19.29
N GLY A 93 6.39 4.16 19.26
CA GLY A 93 6.73 2.99 20.09
C GLY A 93 6.01 1.70 19.70
N LEU A 94 5.47 1.62 18.48
CA LEU A 94 4.79 0.43 17.98
C LEU A 94 5.80 -0.59 17.46
N GLU A 95 5.68 -1.84 17.89
CA GLU A 95 6.56 -2.92 17.41
C GLU A 95 6.37 -3.19 15.91
N GLY A 96 7.47 -3.52 15.22
CA GLY A 96 7.46 -3.84 13.78
C GLY A 96 6.62 -5.06 13.37
N THR A 97 6.01 -5.76 14.32
CA THR A 97 5.03 -6.83 14.10
C THR A 97 3.78 -6.34 13.37
N VAL A 98 3.40 -5.07 13.52
CA VAL A 98 2.25 -4.45 12.81
C VAL A 98 2.36 -4.60 11.28
N LEU A 99 3.60 -4.56 10.77
CA LEU A 99 3.89 -4.58 9.34
C LEU A 99 4.02 -6.00 8.78
N ARG A 100 3.82 -7.01 9.62
CA ARG A 100 3.89 -8.44 9.28
C ARG A 100 2.53 -9.11 9.17
N SER A 101 1.41 -8.37 9.20
CA SER A 101 0.08 -8.97 9.02
C SER A 101 0.05 -9.87 7.78
N LYS A 102 -0.16 -11.16 8.04
CA LYS A 102 -0.09 -12.31 7.11
C LYS A 102 -0.92 -12.10 5.85
#